data_AF-A0AAE1M906-F1
#
_entry.id   AF-A0AAE1M906-F1
#
_cell.length_a   1.000
_cell.length_b   1.000
_cell.length_c   1.000
_cell.angle_alpha   90.00
_cell.angle_beta   90.00
_cell.angle_gamma   90.00
#
_symmetry.space_group_name_H-M   'P 1'
#
loop_
_entity.id
_entity.type
_entity.pdbx_description
1 polymer ?
#
loop_
_entity_poly.entity_id
_entity_poly.type
_entity_poly.pdbx_seq_one_letter_code
_entity_poly.pdbx_strand_id
1 'polypeptide(L)'
;MDSDAKILISSASNEDRASRVDIDASFQRVAALHLEERCERAIQWALKMEPSIKYLVVSGGVASNQYVRSRLDMVIKKNGLQLVCPSSQPLY
;
A
#
# COMPACT_ATOMS: atom_id res chain seq x y z
N MET A 1 34.38 -10.37 25.90
CA MET A 1 33.25 -9.61 26.48
C MET A 1 32.09 -9.85 25.55
N ASP A 2 31.22 -10.74 26.00
CA ASP A 2 30.25 -11.46 25.21
C ASP A 2 29.05 -10.63 24.76
N SER A 3 28.59 -11.02 23.57
CA SER A 3 27.19 -11.06 23.14
C SER A 3 26.42 -9.74 23.06
N ASP A 4 26.47 -9.12 21.89
CA ASP A 4 25.31 -8.50 21.27
C ASP A 4 24.15 -9.52 21.27
N ALA A 5 23.36 -9.46 22.33
CA ALA A 5 22.15 -10.25 22.46
C ALA A 5 21.22 -9.87 21.30
N LYS A 6 21.22 -10.69 20.25
CA LYS A 6 20.08 -10.88 19.37
C LYS A 6 18.89 -11.18 20.27
N ILE A 7 18.17 -10.15 20.70
CA ILE A 7 16.87 -10.30 21.33
C ILE A 7 16.02 -11.06 20.32
N LEU A 8 15.77 -12.34 20.59
CA LEU A 8 14.93 -13.15 19.74
C LEU A 8 13.56 -12.47 19.69
N ILE A 9 13.00 -12.32 18.50
CA ILE A 9 11.66 -11.77 18.29
C ILE A 9 10.60 -12.55 19.12
N SER A 10 10.91 -13.80 19.47
CA SER A 10 10.08 -14.63 20.36
C SER A 10 10.03 -14.16 21.81
N SER A 11 11.00 -13.38 22.31
CA SER A 11 11.07 -12.92 23.71
C SER A 11 10.56 -11.49 23.94
N ALA A 12 10.04 -10.82 22.91
CA ALA A 12 9.50 -9.45 23.05
C ALA A 12 8.22 -9.44 23.89
N SER A 13 8.13 -8.48 24.82
CA SER A 13 6.96 -8.28 25.68
C SER A 13 5.75 -7.84 24.86
N ASN A 14 4.54 -7.97 25.40
CA ASN A 14 3.32 -7.51 24.73
C ASN A 14 3.37 -5.99 24.44
N GLU A 15 3.93 -5.19 25.34
CA GLU A 15 4.13 -3.74 25.15
C GLU A 15 5.13 -3.43 24.02
N ASP A 16 6.23 -4.18 23.93
CA ASP A 16 7.21 -4.05 22.84
C ASP A 16 6.58 -4.39 21.48
N ARG A 17 5.75 -5.44 21.46
CA ARG A 17 5.01 -5.87 20.25
C ARG A 17 3.97 -4.83 19.85
N ALA A 18 3.19 -4.32 20.79
CA ALA A 18 2.20 -3.26 20.54
C ALA A 18 2.87 -1.98 20.01
N SER A 19 3.95 -1.53 20.64
CA SER A 19 4.70 -0.35 20.20
C SER A 19 5.24 -0.51 18.77
N ARG A 20 5.73 -1.69 18.40
CA ARG A 20 6.20 -1.98 17.03
C ARG A 20 5.06 -1.94 16.02
N VAL A 21 3.91 -2.53 16.36
CA VAL A 21 2.71 -2.50 15.52
C VAL A 21 2.25 -1.05 15.30
N ASP A 22 2.27 -0.21 16.34
CA ASP A 22 1.88 1.19 16.23
C ASP A 22 2.85 2.00 15.35
N ILE A 23 4.16 1.75 15.46
CA ILE A 23 5.19 2.36 14.60
C ILE A 23 4.98 1.94 13.14
N ASP A 24 4.81 0.65 12.88
CA ASP A 24 4.59 0.12 11.53
C ASP A 24 3.30 0.67 10.92
N ALA A 25 2.21 0.73 11.69
CA ALA A 25 0.93 1.30 11.25
C ALA A 25 1.06 2.80 10.92
N SER A 26 1.78 3.56 11.76
CA SER A 26 2.03 4.98 11.53
C SER A 26 2.87 5.21 10.28
N PHE A 27 3.92 4.42 10.09
CA PHE A 27 4.76 4.46 8.89
C PHE A 27 3.94 4.10 7.63
N GLN A 28 3.20 2.99 7.67
CA GLN A 28 2.40 2.52 6.55
C GLN A 28 1.33 3.55 6.15
N ARG A 29 0.71 4.21 7.14
CA ARG A 29 -0.24 5.30 6.89
C ARG A 29 0.39 6.46 6.13
N VAL A 30 1.57 6.92 6.58
CA VAL A 30 2.28 8.02 5.92
C VAL A 30 2.72 7.61 4.50
N ALA A 31 3.22 6.39 4.33
CA ALA A 31 3.59 5.88 3.01
C ALA A 31 2.38 5.81 2.06
N ALA A 32 1.23 5.31 2.53
CA ALA A 32 -0.01 5.24 1.74
C ALA A 32 -0.52 6.64 1.36
N LEU A 33 -0.45 7.61 2.29
CA LEU A 33 -0.84 9.00 2.00
C LEU A 33 -0.03 9.61 0.85
N HIS A 34 1.28 9.40 0.85
CA HIS A 34 2.13 9.88 -0.25
C HIS A 34 1.83 9.16 -1.57
N LEU A 35 1.54 7.85 -1.52
CA LEU A 35 1.13 7.09 -2.70
C LEU A 35 -0.18 7.62 -3.28
N GLU A 36 -1.16 7.94 -2.43
CA GLU A 36 -2.43 8.55 -2.84
C GLU A 36 -2.22 9.89 -3.55
N GLU A 37 -1.44 10.80 -2.96
CA GLU A 37 -1.18 12.12 -3.53
C GLU A 37 -0.51 12.03 -4.92
N ARG A 38 0.49 11.14 -5.04
CA ARG A 38 1.19 10.94 -6.32
C ARG A 38 0.29 10.24 -7.34
N CYS A 39 -0.53 9.29 -6.92
CA CYS A 39 -1.48 8.60 -7.78
C CYS A 39 -2.56 9.54 -8.31
N GLU A 40 -3.14 10.39 -7.45
CA GLU A 40 -4.12 11.39 -7.85
C GLU A 40 -3.55 12.34 -8.91
N ARG A 41 -2.33 12.88 -8.70
CA ARG A 41 -1.67 13.73 -9.70
C ARG A 41 -1.44 13.00 -11.03
N ALA A 42 -0.99 11.75 -10.98
CA ALA A 42 -0.76 10.95 -12.18
C ALA A 42 -2.07 10.69 -12.95
N ILE A 43 -3.17 10.39 -12.25
CA ILE A 43 -4.50 10.21 -12.86
C ILE A 43 -4.94 11.51 -13.55
N GLN A 44 -4.79 12.64 -12.88
CA GLN A 44 -5.15 13.95 -13.43
C GLN A 44 -4.35 14.29 -14.70
N TRP A 45 -3.07 13.92 -14.75
CA TRP A 45 -2.27 14.07 -15.96
C TRP A 45 -2.71 13.11 -17.06
N ALA A 46 -2.94 11.83 -16.73
CA ALA A 46 -3.38 10.83 -17.69
C ALA A 46 -4.71 11.21 -18.34
N LEU A 47 -5.71 11.65 -17.55
CA LEU A 47 -7.02 12.08 -18.04
C LEU A 47 -6.96 13.35 -18.90
N LYS A 48 -5.98 14.24 -18.67
CA LYS A 48 -5.74 15.40 -19.54
C LYS A 48 -5.19 15.00 -20.90
N MET A 49 -4.37 13.94 -20.95
CA MET A 49 -3.77 13.44 -22.19
C MET A 49 -4.73 12.53 -22.96
N GLU A 50 -5.43 11.66 -22.26
CA GLU A 50 -6.41 10.73 -22.82
C GLU A 50 -7.64 10.65 -21.90
N PRO A 51 -8.67 11.49 -22.15
CA PRO A 51 -9.88 11.52 -21.33
C PRO A 51 -10.70 10.23 -21.35
N SER A 52 -10.46 9.32 -22.31
CA SER A 52 -11.22 8.06 -22.42
C SER A 52 -10.69 6.93 -21.52
N ILE A 53 -9.60 7.15 -20.77
CA ILE A 53 -9.10 6.18 -19.78
C ILE A 53 -10.19 5.88 -18.74
N LYS A 54 -10.41 4.58 -18.46
CA LYS A 54 -11.43 4.10 -17.50
C LYS A 54 -10.86 3.23 -16.38
N TYR A 55 -9.66 2.70 -16.56
CA TYR A 55 -9.10 1.68 -15.68
C TYR A 55 -7.71 2.07 -15.22
N LEU A 56 -7.42 1.82 -13.95
CA LEU A 56 -6.07 1.89 -13.39
C LEU A 56 -5.71 0.52 -12.83
N VAL A 57 -4.60 -0.05 -13.33
CA VAL A 57 -4.15 -1.38 -12.93
C VAL A 57 -3.07 -1.26 -11.85
N VAL A 58 -3.26 -1.95 -10.72
CA VAL A 58 -2.23 -2.07 -9.67
C VAL A 58 -1.77 -3.52 -9.61
N SER A 59 -0.48 -3.74 -9.86
CA SER A 59 0.16 -5.06 -9.87
C SER A 59 1.30 -5.15 -8.83
N GLY A 60 1.87 -6.35 -8.66
CA GLY A 60 3.00 -6.60 -7.76
C GLY A 60 2.64 -6.60 -6.27
N GLY A 61 3.64 -6.50 -5.39
CA GLY A 61 3.46 -6.61 -3.93
C GLY A 61 2.54 -5.55 -3.33
N VAL A 62 2.40 -4.39 -3.98
CA VAL A 62 1.46 -3.34 -3.58
C VAL A 62 0.02 -3.78 -3.77
N ALA A 63 -0.28 -4.52 -4.85
CA ALA A 63 -1.59 -5.10 -5.05
C ALA A 63 -1.91 -6.01 -3.86
N SER A 64 -0.99 -6.87 -3.40
CA SER A 64 -1.21 -7.78 -2.26
C SER A 64 -1.44 -7.11 -0.91
N ASN A 65 -1.17 -5.80 -0.76
CA ASN A 65 -1.41 -5.06 0.48
C ASN A 65 -2.84 -4.50 0.51
N GLN A 66 -3.72 -5.09 1.33
CA GLN A 66 -5.13 -4.68 1.40
C GLN A 66 -5.31 -3.22 1.83
N TYR A 67 -4.50 -2.74 2.77
CA TYR A 67 -4.57 -1.35 3.23
C TYR A 67 -4.24 -0.38 2.09
N VAL A 68 -3.09 -0.57 1.44
CA VAL A 68 -2.68 0.28 0.32
C VAL A 68 -3.66 0.18 -0.85
N ARG A 69 -4.14 -1.03 -1.17
CA ARG A 69 -5.14 -1.25 -2.22
C ARG A 69 -6.43 -0.46 -1.96
N SER A 70 -6.95 -0.52 -0.73
CA SER A 70 -8.18 0.18 -0.34
C SER A 70 -8.03 1.70 -0.42
N ARG A 71 -6.87 2.22 0.01
CA ARG A 71 -6.56 3.64 -0.05
C ARG A 71 -6.44 4.16 -1.49
N LEU A 72 -5.76 3.42 -2.37
CA LEU A 72 -5.66 3.76 -3.79
C LEU A 72 -7.02 3.65 -4.51
N ASP A 73 -7.83 2.64 -4.19
CA ASP A 73 -9.17 2.46 -4.76
C ASP A 73 -10.06 3.69 -4.52
N MET A 74 -9.98 4.29 -3.32
CA MET A 74 -10.70 5.54 -3.01
C MET A 74 -10.29 6.70 -3.93
N VAL A 75 -8.98 6.87 -4.16
CA VAL A 75 -8.46 7.91 -5.07
C VAL A 75 -8.91 7.65 -6.50
N ILE A 76 -8.80 6.40 -6.97
CA ILE A 76 -9.15 6.00 -8.34
C ILE A 76 -10.64 6.23 -8.61
N LYS A 77 -11.52 5.79 -7.69
CA LYS A 77 -12.97 5.98 -7.80
C LYS A 77 -13.39 7.45 -7.75
N LYS A 78 -12.74 8.26 -6.90
CA LYS A 78 -12.96 9.72 -6.84
C LYS A 78 -12.69 10.40 -8.19
N ASN A 79 -11.78 9.83 -8.98
CA ASN A 79 -11.43 10.31 -10.32
C ASN A 79 -12.23 9.64 -11.44
N GLY A 80 -13.29 8.87 -11.12
CA GLY A 80 -14.15 8.23 -12.11
C GLY A 80 -13.54 7.01 -12.81
N LEU A 81 -12.42 6.49 -12.29
CA LEU A 81 -11.74 5.31 -12.80
C LEU A 81 -12.10 4.06 -11.99
N GLN A 82 -11.78 2.89 -12.53
CA GLN A 82 -11.92 1.60 -11.88
C GLN A 82 -10.56 0.97 -11.59
N LEU A 83 -10.37 0.51 -10.34
CA LEU A 83 -9.19 -0.22 -9.95
C LEU A 83 -9.26 -1.67 -10.45
N VAL A 84 -8.20 -2.12 -11.11
CA VAL A 84 -8.01 -3.52 -11.52
C VAL A 84 -6.76 -4.08 -10.85
N CYS A 85 -6.90 -5.21 -10.16
CA CYS A 85 -5.78 -5.96 -9.63
C CYS A 85 -5.76 -7.33 -10.32
N PRO A 86 -4.77 -7.62 -11.19
CA PRO A 86 -4.67 -8.94 -11.79
C PRO A 86 -4.45 -9.98 -10.68
N SER A 87 -5.23 -11.06 -10.70
CA SER A 87 -5.08 -12.15 -9.73
C SER A 87 -3.72 -12.83 -9.91
N SER A 88 -3.04 -13.12 -8.81
CA SER A 88 -1.79 -13.89 -8.80
C SER A 88 -2.04 -15.40 -8.88
N GLN A 89 -3.08 -15.83 -9.59
CA GLN A 89 -3.33 -17.26 -9.81
C GLN A 89 -2.49 -17.73 -11.00
N PRO A 90 -1.63 -18.75 -10.84
CA PRO A 90 -1.18 -19.52 -12.00
C PRO A 90 -2.41 -20.20 -12.62
N LEU A 91 -2.52 -20.11 -13.95
CA LEU A 91 -3.51 -20.85 -14.74
C LEU A 91 -3.10 -22.33 -14.77
N TYR A 92 -3.40 -23.12 -13.74
CA TYR A 92 -3.49 -24.60 -13.81
C TYR A 92 -4.43 -25.14 -12.74
#